data_AF-A0A9X3GVH0-F1
#
_entry.id   AF-A0A9X3GVH0-F1
#
_cell.length_a   1.000
_cell.length_b   1.000
_cell.length_c   1.000
_cell.angle_alpha   90.00
_cell.angle_beta   90.00
_cell.angle_gamma   90.00
#
_symmetry.space_group_name_H-M   'P 1'
#
loop_
_entity.id
_entity.type
_entity.pdbx_description
1 polymer ?
#
loop_
_entity_poly.entity_id
_entity_poly.type
_entity_poly.pdbx_seq_one_letter_code
_entity_poly.pdbx_strand_id
1 'polypeptide(L)' 'MGALSPILRSVEGDGVSFWCPGCDQAHWIAVAPDHAPGSRWGYNGDPERPTFTPSILCLLQRSGRRADR' A
#
# COMPACT_ATOMS: atom_id res chain seq x y z
N MET A 1 -7.62 1.75 -13.93
CA MET A 1 -6.40 2.06 -13.15
C MET A 1 -5.96 3.47 -13.50
N GLY A 2 -5.96 4.39 -12.54
CA GLY A 2 -5.57 5.79 -12.74
C GLY A 2 -4.43 6.20 -11.79
N ALA A 3 -3.61 7.17 -12.18
CA ALA A 3 -2.65 7.77 -11.25
C ALA A 3 -3.40 8.62 -10.22
N LEU A 4 -3.13 8.40 -8.93
CA LEU A 4 -3.66 9.21 -7.83
C LEU A 4 -2.65 10.26 -7.38
N SER A 5 -1.36 9.91 -7.42
CA SER A 5 -0.22 10.79 -7.14
C SER A 5 1.04 10.24 -7.82
N PRO A 6 2.24 10.83 -7.64
CA PRO A 6 3.48 10.25 -8.14
C PRO A 6 3.78 8.85 -7.59
N ILE A 7 3.21 8.49 -6.43
CA ILE A 7 3.49 7.23 -5.72
C ILE A 7 2.30 6.25 -5.82
N LEU A 8 1.07 6.74 -5.71
CA LEU A 8 -0.13 5.90 -5.64
C LEU A 8 -0.90 5.81 -6.97
N ARG A 9 -1.47 4.63 -7.21
CA ARG A 9 -2.41 4.37 -8.31
C ARG A 9 -3.69 3.76 -7.77
N SER A 10 -4.83 4.19 -8.31
CA SER A 10 -6.12 3.55 -8.04
C SER A 10 -6.22 2.23 -8.78
N VAL A 11 -6.70 1.20 -8.09
CA VAL A 11 -7.08 -0.06 -8.71
C VAL A 11 -8.58 -0.28 -8.55
N GLU A 12 -9.13 -1.16 -9.38
CA GLU A 12 -10.53 -1.57 -9.27
C GLU A 12 -10.76 -2.35 -7.97
N GLY A 13 -11.90 -2.13 -7.31
CA GLY A 13 -12.27 -2.84 -6.07
C GLY A 13 -11.67 -2.26 -4.78
N ASP A 14 -11.87 -0.96 -4.54
CA ASP A 14 -11.53 -0.26 -3.29
C ASP A 14 -10.09 -0.50 -2.81
N GLY A 15 -9.14 -0.24 -3.72
CA GLY A 15 -7.74 -0.50 -3.46
C GLY A 15 -6.81 0.55 -4.04
N VAL A 16 -5.62 0.62 -3.45
CA VAL A 16 -4.50 1.42 -3.97
C VAL A 16 -3.30 0.53 -4.23
N SER A 17 -2.50 0.90 -5.22
CA SER A 17 -1.24 0.23 -5.53
C SER A 17 -0.08 1.22 -5.51
N PHE A 18 1.11 0.73 -5.16
CA PHE A 18 2.34 1.53 -5.12
C PHE A 18 3.56 0.67 -5.46
N TRP A 19 4.65 1.31 -5.90
CA TRP A 19 5.93 0.63 -6.08
C TRP A 19 6.65 0.50 -4.73
N CYS A 20 6.88 -0.73 -4.27
CA CYS A 20 7.60 -0.98 -3.03
C CYS A 20 9.11 -0.96 -3.30
N PRO A 21 9.87 0.04 -2.81
CA PRO A 21 11.33 0.08 -2.99
C PRO A 21 12.05 -1.03 -2.20
N GLY A 22 11.34 -1.67 -1.27
CA GLY A 22 11.88 -2.79 -0.52
C GLY A 22 11.96 -4.06 -1.35
N CYS A 23 10.85 -4.43 -1.99
CA CYS A 23 10.72 -5.63 -2.80
C CYS A 23 11.03 -5.42 -4.28
N ASP A 24 11.22 -4.18 -4.71
CA ASP A 24 11.40 -3.75 -6.11
C ASP A 24 10.28 -4.23 -7.04
N GLN A 25 9.03 -4.10 -6.58
CA GLN A 25 7.84 -4.52 -7.32
C GLN A 25 6.58 -3.77 -6.86
N ALA A 26 5.53 -3.80 -7.69
CA ALA A 26 4.24 -3.17 -7.38
C ALA A 26 3.43 -4.02 -6.39
N HIS A 27 2.98 -3.41 -5.29
CA HIS A 27 2.10 -4.04 -4.32
C HIS A 27 0.72 -3.38 -4.31
N TRP A 28 -0.32 -4.21 -4.20
CA TRP A 28 -1.70 -3.78 -4.04
C TRP A 28 -2.15 -3.90 -2.58
N ILE A 29 -2.90 -2.90 -2.11
CA ILE A 29 -3.50 -2.84 -0.79
C ILE A 29 -4.99 -2.60 -0.95
N ALA A 30 -5.79 -3.54 -0.47
CA ALA A 30 -7.23 -3.36 -0.32
C ALA A 30 -7.47 -2.38 0.84
N VAL A 31 -8.10 -1.24 0.54
CA VAL A 31 -8.38 -0.17 1.49
C VAL A 31 -9.87 0.14 1.43
N ALA A 32 -10.64 -0.28 2.44
CA ALA A 32 -12.02 0.14 2.50
C ALA A 32 -12.12 1.59 2.98
N PRO A 33 -13.06 2.37 2.43
CA PRO A 33 -13.57 3.53 3.15
C PRO A 33 -14.13 3.03 4.49
N ASP A 34 -13.61 3.61 5.57
CA ASP A 34 -14.26 3.62 6.89
C ASP A 34 -14.46 2.26 7.57
N HIS A 35 -13.38 1.51 7.81
CA HIS A 35 -13.40 0.33 8.72
C HIS A 35 -14.50 -0.69 8.36
N ALA A 36 -14.81 -0.84 7.06
CA ALA A 36 -15.76 -1.85 6.61
C ALA A 36 -15.37 -3.23 7.18
N PRO A 37 -16.33 -4.02 7.71
CA PRO A 37 -16.03 -5.31 8.31
C PRO A 37 -15.21 -6.19 7.37
N GLY A 38 -13.97 -6.52 7.76
CA GLY A 38 -13.04 -7.33 6.97
C GLY A 38 -11.94 -6.56 6.24
N SER A 39 -12.02 -5.23 6.14
CA SER A 39 -10.89 -4.41 5.67
C SER A 39 -9.81 -4.36 6.74
N ARG A 40 -8.62 -4.86 6.41
CA ARG A 40 -7.47 -4.88 7.33
C ARG A 40 -6.64 -3.59 7.30
N TRP A 41 -6.87 -2.74 6.30
CA TRP A 41 -6.10 -1.51 6.09
C TRP A 41 -7.02 -0.30 5.96
N GLY A 42 -6.75 0.71 6.79
CA GLY A 42 -7.26 2.06 6.62
C GLY A 42 -6.33 2.91 5.76
N TYR A 43 -6.90 3.84 5.01
CA TYR A 43 -6.20 4.84 4.22
C TYR A 43 -6.85 6.20 4.48
N ASN A 44 -6.05 7.25 4.68
CA ASN A 44 -6.55 8.59 4.97
C ASN A 44 -7.20 9.32 3.79
N GLY A 45 -7.19 8.74 2.59
CA GLY A 45 -7.79 9.34 1.39
C GLY A 45 -6.97 10.48 0.76
N ASP A 46 -5.78 10.79 1.28
CA ASP A 46 -4.89 11.82 0.74
C ASP A 46 -3.77 11.16 -0.08
N PRO A 47 -3.75 11.28 -1.41
CA PRO A 47 -2.75 10.62 -2.24
C PRO A 47 -1.41 11.36 -2.29
N GLU A 48 -1.39 12.65 -1.94
CA GLU A 48 -0.16 13.46 -1.85
C GLU A 48 0.57 13.21 -0.52
N ARG A 49 -0.18 12.94 0.55
CA ARG A 49 0.34 12.62 1.89
C ARG A 49 -0.28 11.34 2.45
N PRO A 50 0.00 10.18 1.82
CA PRO A 50 -0.70 8.95 2.16
C PRO A 50 -0.29 8.42 3.52
N THR A 51 -1.28 8.10 4.35
CA THR A 51 -1.09 7.33 5.58
C THR A 51 -1.97 6.11 5.60
N PHE A 52 -1.41 5.00 6.07
CA PHE A 52 -2.07 3.71 6.18
C PHE A 52 -2.18 3.30 7.64
N THR A 53 -3.25 2.58 7.99
CA THR A 53 -3.43 1.99 9.32
C THR A 53 -3.74 0.50 9.19
N PRO A 54 -2.84 -0.39 9.63
CA PRO A 54 -1.54 -0.10 10.24
C PRO A 54 -0.53 0.50 9.23
N SER A 55 0.68 0.81 9.68
CA SER A 55 1.76 1.29 8.79
C SER A 55 2.27 0.17 7.88
N ILE A 56 2.67 0.54 6.66
CA ILE A 56 3.35 -0.36 5.72
C ILE A 56 4.85 -0.30 5.96
N LEU A 57 5.46 -1.45 6.24
CA LEU A 57 6.91 -1.56 6.39
C LEU A 57 7.57 -1.89 5.03
N CYS A 58 8.30 -0.93 4.46
CA CYS A 58 9.10 -1.11 3.25
C CYS A 58 10.57 -1.26 3.63
N LEU A 59 11.04 -2.49 3.87
CA LEU A 59 12.46 -2.76 4.14
C LEU A 59 13.24 -2.79 2.83
N LEU A 60 14.29 -1.98 2.68
CA LEU A 60 15.26 -2.18 1.59
C LEU A 60 15.76 -3.63 1.66
N GLN A 61 15.55 -4.42 0.61
CA GLN A 61 16.12 -5.77 0.53
C GLN A 61 17.64 -5.67 0.44
N ARG A 62 18.32 -5.57 1.60
CA ARG A 62 19.74 -5.91 1.69
C ARG A 62 19.81 -7.40 1.35
N SER A 63 20.51 -7.76 0.27
CA SER A 63 20.57 -9.14 -0.22
C SER A 63 20.83 -10.11 0.94
N GLY A 64 19.84 -10.91 1.34
CA GLY A 64 20.04 -11.99 2.32
C GLY A 64 19.07 -12.10 3.49
N ARG A 65 18.13 -11.18 3.74
CA ARG A 65 17.04 -11.43 4.72
C ARG A 65 15.69 -11.52 4.03
N ARG A 66 15.32 -12.73 3.62
CA ARG A 66 13.89 -13.08 3.51
C ARG A 66 13.35 -13.01 4.94
N ALA A 67 12.27 -12.27 5.18
CA ALA A 67 11.58 -12.29 6.45
C ALA A 67 11.01 -13.71 6.63
N ASP A 68 11.81 -14.58 7.26
CA ASP A 68 11.38 -15.85 7.79
C ASP A 68 10.32 -15.56 8.85
N ARG A 69 9.09 -15.93 8.50
CA ARG A 69 7.95 -15.98 9.42
C ARG A 69 7.83 -17.39 9.95
#